data_AF-A0A8T2NZY8-F1
#
_entry.id   AF-A0A8T2NZY8-F1
#
_cell.length_a   1.000
_cell.length_b   1.000
_cell.length_c   1.000
_cell.angle_alpha   90.00
_cell.angle_beta   90.00
_cell.angle_gamma   90.00
#
_symmetry.space_group_name_H-M   'P 1'
#
loop_
_entity.id
_entity.type
_entity.pdbx_description
1 polymer ?
#
loop_
_entity_poly.entity_id
_entity_poly.type
_entity_poly.pdbx_seq_one_letter_code
_entity_poly.pdbx_strand_id
1 'polypeptide(L)'
;MARTTYQATTEAVDVPFREFVDHVLRPQSMDALGSDTLYFFGDNNFTEWHSLFEHYRPPRYFLPHTSGAYSFGIAGPGTGVPFHWHGPGYSEVIYGRKRWFLYPADKEPHFHPNHTTLSWVRDVYPFLPSEERPIECTIRPGEVLYFPDHWWHATLNLDTSVFISTFLG
;
A
#
# COMPACT_ATOMS: atom_id res chain seq x y z
N MET A 1 6.86 1.74 18.82
CA MET A 1 6.52 2.93 18.02
C MET A 1 5.99 2.48 16.67
N ALA A 2 4.98 3.17 16.16
CA ALA A 2 4.48 2.98 14.81
C ALA A 2 5.27 3.86 13.84
N ARG A 3 6.16 3.25 13.04
CA ARG A 3 6.82 3.93 11.94
C ARG A 3 5.80 4.25 10.85
N THR A 4 5.45 5.52 10.74
CA THR A 4 4.35 5.99 9.90
C THR A 4 4.94 6.77 8.73
N THR A 5 4.58 6.41 7.51
CA THR A 5 5.18 6.94 6.27
C THR A 5 4.19 7.84 5.57
N TYR A 6 4.67 8.93 4.97
CA TYR A 6 3.84 9.78 4.14
C TYR A 6 3.53 9.06 2.81
N GLN A 7 2.35 9.29 2.23
CA GLN A 7 1.93 8.56 1.04
C GLN A 7 2.76 8.88 -0.21
N ALA A 8 3.17 10.14 -0.38
CA ALA A 8 3.87 10.60 -1.57
C ALA A 8 5.40 10.64 -1.42
N THR A 9 5.95 10.29 -0.25
CA THR A 9 7.39 10.39 0.01
C THR A 9 7.89 9.16 0.75
N THR A 10 9.20 8.99 0.77
CA THR A 10 9.88 7.99 1.61
C THR A 10 10.10 8.48 3.03
N GLU A 11 9.64 9.68 3.37
CA GLU A 11 9.79 10.26 4.69
C GLU A 11 8.85 9.56 5.67
N ALA A 12 9.39 9.23 6.84
CA ALA A 12 8.67 8.57 7.90
C ALA A 12 8.85 9.31 9.22
N VAL A 13 7.83 9.23 10.05
CA VAL A 13 7.81 9.75 11.42
C VAL A 13 7.45 8.62 12.37
N ASP A 14 8.16 8.57 13.51
CA ASP A 14 7.83 7.62 14.56
C ASP A 14 6.75 8.21 15.47
N VAL A 15 5.60 7.56 15.48
CA VAL A 15 4.44 7.96 16.28
C VAL A 15 4.14 6.84 17.28
N PRO A 16 3.83 7.11 18.56
CA PRO A 16 3.31 6.09 19.46
C PRO A 16 2.12 5.36 18.82
N PHE A 17 2.09 4.03 18.87
CA PHE A 17 1.03 3.26 18.19
C PHE A 17 -0.38 3.66 18.64
N ARG A 18 -0.54 3.95 19.95
CA ARG A 18 -1.79 4.49 20.49
C ARG A 18 -2.18 5.81 19.83
N GLU A 19 -1.24 6.74 19.70
CA GLU A 19 -1.48 8.04 19.08
C GLU A 19 -1.86 7.91 17.60
N PHE A 20 -1.19 7.00 16.88
CA PHE A 20 -1.58 6.66 15.52
C PHE A 20 -3.03 6.16 15.45
N VAL A 21 -3.41 5.22 16.30
CA VAL A 21 -4.78 4.66 16.32
C VAL A 21 -5.82 5.71 16.72
N ASP A 22 -5.54 6.52 17.74
CA ASP A 22 -6.52 7.46 18.30
C ASP A 22 -6.70 8.73 17.45
N HIS A 23 -5.66 9.13 16.69
CA HIS A 23 -5.65 10.44 16.03
C HIS A 23 -5.35 10.42 14.53
N VAL A 24 -4.64 9.41 14.02
CA VAL A 24 -4.21 9.33 12.61
C VAL A 24 -5.06 8.33 11.82
N LEU A 25 -5.47 7.21 12.43
CA LEU A 25 -6.24 6.14 11.79
C LEU A 25 -7.70 6.54 11.55
N ARG A 26 -7.93 7.40 10.56
CA ARG A 26 -9.23 7.93 10.19
C ARG A 26 -9.34 8.06 8.66
N PRO A 27 -10.55 8.28 8.11
CA PRO A 27 -10.71 8.54 6.69
C PRO A 27 -9.84 9.72 6.21
N GLN A 28 -9.18 9.54 5.07
CA GLN A 28 -8.40 10.60 4.43
C GLN A 28 -9.32 11.74 3.97
N SER A 29 -8.88 12.99 4.15
CA SER A 29 -9.56 14.14 3.55
C SER A 29 -9.45 14.11 2.01
N MET A 30 -10.50 14.58 1.34
CA MET A 30 -10.54 14.71 -0.12
C MET A 30 -9.57 15.77 -0.65
N ASP A 31 -9.15 16.71 0.19
CA ASP A 31 -8.25 17.81 -0.16
C ASP A 31 -6.82 17.57 0.34
N ALA A 32 -6.54 16.41 0.95
CA ALA A 32 -5.22 16.10 1.46
C ALA A 32 -4.22 15.86 0.33
N LEU A 33 -3.01 16.40 0.49
CA LEU A 33 -1.86 16.05 -0.33
C LEU A 33 -1.23 14.75 0.17
N GLY A 34 -0.53 14.05 -0.73
CA GLY A 34 0.18 12.83 -0.35
C GLY A 34 1.35 13.10 0.60
N SER A 35 1.92 14.31 0.57
CA SER A 35 2.93 14.79 1.51
C SER A 35 2.40 15.02 2.92
N ASP A 36 1.08 15.16 3.08
CA ASP A 36 0.45 15.52 4.35
C ASP A 36 -0.33 14.33 4.93
N THR A 37 -0.41 13.24 4.18
CA THR A 37 -1.17 12.06 4.58
C THR A 37 -0.25 10.96 5.06
N LEU A 38 -0.44 10.58 6.30
CA LEU A 38 0.29 9.52 6.97
C LEU A 38 -0.48 8.19 6.90
N TYR A 39 0.24 7.09 6.72
CA TYR A 39 -0.28 5.75 6.94
C TYR A 39 0.80 4.85 7.55
N PHE A 40 0.40 3.89 8.39
CA PHE A 40 1.34 3.02 9.09
C PHE A 40 1.73 1.87 8.14
N PHE A 41 2.94 1.97 7.58
CA PHE A 41 3.52 1.01 6.66
C PHE A 41 5.01 1.28 6.47
N GLY A 42 5.79 0.23 6.25
CA GLY A 42 7.21 0.33 5.89
C GLY A 42 8.07 -0.66 6.66
N ASP A 43 9.30 -0.25 6.93
CA ASP A 43 10.27 -1.02 7.71
C ASP A 43 9.77 -1.16 9.16
N ASN A 44 9.00 -2.22 9.39
CA ASN A 44 8.49 -2.55 10.70
C ASN A 44 9.67 -2.98 11.54
N ASN A 45 9.83 -2.37 12.72
CA ASN A 45 10.76 -2.90 13.70
C ASN A 45 10.33 -4.34 14.05
N PHE A 46 11.00 -5.33 13.45
CA PHE A 46 10.72 -6.76 13.62
C PHE A 46 10.79 -7.20 15.08
N THR A 47 11.37 -6.39 15.96
CA THR A 47 11.41 -6.62 17.41
C THR A 47 10.05 -6.39 18.08
N GLU A 48 9.34 -5.32 17.73
CA GLU A 48 8.05 -4.99 18.37
C GLU A 48 6.91 -5.88 17.87
N TRP A 49 6.96 -6.25 16.59
CA TRP A 49 5.93 -7.06 15.93
C TRP A 49 6.34 -8.53 15.78
N HIS A 50 7.39 -8.97 16.49
CA HIS A 50 7.93 -10.32 16.39
C HIS A 50 6.86 -11.39 16.59
N SER A 51 6.06 -11.27 17.67
CA SER A 51 5.01 -12.23 18.00
C SER A 51 3.94 -12.33 16.92
N LEU A 52 3.63 -11.23 16.21
CA LEU A 52 2.73 -11.25 15.06
C LEU A 52 3.35 -12.07 13.92
N PHE A 53 4.61 -11.81 13.60
CA PHE A 53 5.31 -12.49 12.52
C PHE A 53 5.56 -13.99 12.79
N GLU A 54 5.69 -14.41 14.05
CA GLU A 54 5.75 -15.84 14.41
C GLU A 54 4.46 -16.61 14.06
N HIS A 55 3.31 -15.94 14.12
CA HIS A 55 2.02 -16.54 13.79
C HIS A 55 1.68 -16.42 12.30
N TYR A 56 2.34 -15.50 11.61
CA TYR A 56 2.11 -15.25 10.19
C TYR A 56 2.62 -16.42 9.34
N ARG A 57 1.79 -16.84 8.38
CA ARG A 57 2.15 -17.86 7.40
C ARG A 57 2.10 -17.24 6.01
N PRO A 58 3.25 -17.06 5.32
CA PRO A 58 3.26 -16.45 4.01
C PRO A 58 2.54 -17.32 2.97
N PRO A 59 2.18 -16.75 1.81
CA PRO A 59 1.65 -17.49 0.68
C PRO A 59 2.54 -18.67 0.32
N ARG A 60 1.94 -19.77 -0.16
CA ARG A 60 2.69 -20.97 -0.59
C ARG A 60 3.50 -20.76 -1.86
N TYR A 61 3.30 -19.62 -2.52
CA TYR A 61 3.99 -19.26 -3.75
C TYR A 61 5.31 -18.58 -3.41
N PHE A 62 6.38 -18.99 -4.09
CA PHE A 62 7.70 -18.40 -3.93
C PHE A 62 8.33 -18.17 -5.31
N LEU A 63 9.14 -17.12 -5.41
CA LEU A 63 10.00 -16.91 -6.57
C LEU A 63 11.39 -17.48 -6.26
N PRO A 64 11.95 -18.35 -7.11
CA PRO A 64 13.31 -18.84 -6.93
C PRO A 64 14.30 -17.68 -6.80
N HIS A 65 15.33 -17.87 -5.96
CA HIS A 65 16.41 -16.89 -5.74
C HIS A 65 15.96 -15.56 -5.13
N THR A 66 14.79 -15.52 -4.50
CA THR A 66 14.32 -14.35 -3.74
C THR A 66 14.12 -14.70 -2.27
N SER A 67 14.25 -13.68 -1.43
CA SER A 67 13.93 -13.69 -0.01
C SER A 67 12.82 -12.70 0.28
N GLY A 68 11.90 -13.05 1.18
CA GLY A 68 10.77 -12.20 1.56
C GLY A 68 11.10 -11.28 2.72
N ALA A 69 10.89 -9.98 2.55
CA ALA A 69 10.88 -9.00 3.61
C ALA A 69 9.43 -8.57 3.90
N TYR A 70 8.95 -8.77 5.13
CA TYR A 70 7.58 -8.43 5.52
C TYR A 70 7.45 -6.96 5.92
N SER A 71 6.36 -6.35 5.47
CA SER A 71 5.86 -5.07 5.95
C SER A 71 4.41 -5.24 6.39
N PHE A 72 4.20 -5.18 7.70
CA PHE A 72 2.89 -5.05 8.30
C PHE A 72 2.39 -3.60 8.21
N GLY A 73 1.10 -3.41 8.00
CA GLY A 73 0.53 -2.07 7.88
C GLY A 73 -0.91 -1.97 8.36
N ILE A 74 -1.25 -0.76 8.81
CA ILE A 74 -2.58 -0.36 9.25
C ILE A 74 -2.89 0.99 8.61
N ALA A 75 -4.04 1.10 7.97
CA ALA A 75 -4.37 2.25 7.13
C ALA A 75 -5.84 2.66 7.27
N GLY A 76 -6.10 3.96 7.17
CA GLY A 76 -7.46 4.51 7.18
C GLY A 76 -8.13 4.44 5.81
N PRO A 77 -9.47 4.53 5.74
CA PRO A 77 -10.18 4.62 4.45
C PRO A 77 -9.67 5.80 3.60
N GLY A 78 -9.57 5.60 2.30
CA GLY A 78 -9.11 6.62 1.36
C GLY A 78 -7.60 6.84 1.33
N THR A 79 -6.84 6.26 2.27
CA THR A 79 -5.37 6.28 2.22
C THR A 79 -4.81 5.26 1.24
N GLY A 80 -3.60 5.46 0.76
CA GLY A 80 -2.94 4.52 -0.16
C GLY A 80 -1.56 4.98 -0.57
N VAL A 81 -0.95 4.27 -1.52
CA VAL A 81 0.33 4.69 -2.11
C VAL A 81 0.09 5.06 -3.56
N PRO A 82 0.48 6.27 -4.02
CA PRO A 82 0.42 6.66 -5.42
C PRO A 82 1.26 5.73 -6.31
N PHE A 83 1.20 5.93 -7.62
CA PHE A 83 1.96 5.09 -8.55
C PHE A 83 3.47 5.16 -8.27
N HIS A 84 4.07 3.99 -8.13
CA HIS A 84 5.51 3.77 -7.99
C HIS A 84 5.83 2.36 -8.47
N TRP A 85 7.10 1.98 -8.46
CA TRP A 85 7.54 0.62 -8.76
C TRP A 85 8.74 0.24 -7.90
N HIS A 86 8.96 -1.06 -7.77
CA HIS A 86 10.12 -1.67 -7.13
C HIS A 86 10.16 -3.16 -7.52
N GLY A 87 10.98 -3.94 -6.82
CA GLY A 87 11.04 -5.40 -6.94
C GLY A 87 9.68 -6.10 -6.80
N PRO A 88 9.59 -7.39 -7.16
CA PRO A 88 8.34 -8.14 -7.10
C PRO A 88 7.87 -8.37 -5.66
N GLY A 89 6.62 -8.77 -5.50
CA GLY A 89 6.12 -9.09 -4.17
C GLY A 89 4.67 -9.53 -4.10
N TYR A 90 4.24 -9.81 -2.88
CA TYR A 90 2.87 -10.19 -2.55
C TYR A 90 2.20 -9.12 -1.68
N SER A 91 0.89 -8.95 -1.86
CA SER A 91 0.06 -8.16 -0.96
C SER A 91 -1.14 -8.97 -0.48
N GLU A 92 -1.33 -8.98 0.83
CA GLU A 92 -2.40 -9.68 1.52
C GLU A 92 -3.15 -8.73 2.44
N VAL A 93 -4.46 -8.87 2.51
CA VAL A 93 -5.30 -8.12 3.45
C VAL A 93 -5.76 -9.07 4.56
N ILE A 94 -5.60 -8.65 5.81
CA ILE A 94 -6.07 -9.37 7.01
C ILE A 94 -7.45 -8.85 7.40
N TYR A 95 -7.65 -7.54 7.30
CA TYR A 95 -8.92 -6.86 7.57
C TYR A 95 -9.12 -5.68 6.62
N GLY A 96 -10.37 -5.39 6.26
CA GLY A 96 -10.71 -4.32 5.32
C GLY A 96 -10.58 -4.75 3.86
N ARG A 97 -10.42 -3.79 2.95
CA ARG A 97 -10.30 -4.04 1.51
C ARG A 97 -9.32 -3.05 0.90
N LYS A 98 -8.47 -3.54 -0.01
CA LYS A 98 -7.48 -2.72 -0.72
C LYS A 98 -7.65 -2.87 -2.22
N ARG A 99 -7.91 -1.75 -2.91
CA ARG A 99 -7.92 -1.67 -4.37
C ARG A 99 -6.49 -1.43 -4.87
N TRP A 100 -6.16 -2.12 -5.95
CA TRP A 100 -4.88 -2.04 -6.64
C TRP A 100 -5.10 -1.60 -8.08
N PHE A 101 -4.18 -0.77 -8.56
CA PHE A 101 -4.09 -0.32 -9.95
C PHE A 101 -2.71 -0.67 -10.45
N LEU A 102 -2.61 -1.35 -11.58
CA LEU A 102 -1.39 -1.96 -12.10
C LEU A 102 -1.19 -1.57 -13.56
N TYR A 103 0.04 -1.18 -13.90
CA TYR A 103 0.49 -1.05 -15.29
C TYR A 103 1.78 -1.86 -15.50
N PRO A 104 1.96 -2.47 -16.68
CA PRO A 104 3.23 -3.04 -17.09
C PRO A 104 4.38 -2.04 -17.01
N ALA A 105 5.61 -2.54 -16.83
CA ALA A 105 6.80 -1.71 -16.64
C ALA A 105 7.06 -0.70 -17.79
N ASP A 106 6.68 -1.06 -19.02
CA ASP A 106 6.82 -0.25 -20.23
C ASP A 106 5.69 0.76 -20.44
N LYS A 107 4.72 0.81 -19.52
CA LYS A 107 3.54 1.69 -19.61
C LYS A 107 3.45 2.60 -18.39
N GLU A 108 4.17 3.70 -18.44
CA GLU A 108 4.15 4.72 -17.39
C GLU A 108 2.75 5.34 -17.25
N PRO A 109 2.16 5.35 -16.03
CA PRO A 109 0.85 5.95 -15.81
C PRO A 109 0.92 7.47 -15.76
N HIS A 110 -0.17 8.13 -16.13
CA HIS A 110 -0.34 9.56 -15.88
C HIS A 110 -0.74 9.83 -14.43
N PHE A 111 0.19 10.34 -13.62
CA PHE A 111 -0.08 10.76 -12.23
C PHE A 111 0.80 11.94 -11.81
N HIS A 112 0.41 12.64 -10.75
CA HIS A 112 1.20 13.70 -10.15
C HIS A 112 1.81 13.18 -8.83
N PRO A 113 3.15 13.27 -8.62
CA PRO A 113 3.80 12.66 -7.45
C PRO A 113 3.25 13.11 -6.10
N ASN A 114 2.83 14.37 -5.99
CA ASN A 114 2.28 14.91 -4.72
C ASN A 114 0.78 14.62 -4.50
N HIS A 115 0.10 14.02 -5.47
CA HIS A 115 -1.32 13.70 -5.36
C HIS A 115 -1.51 12.33 -4.71
N THR A 116 -2.54 12.22 -3.87
CA THR A 116 -2.91 10.93 -3.28
C THR A 116 -3.55 10.02 -4.33
N THR A 117 -3.54 8.71 -4.10
CA THR A 117 -4.31 7.79 -4.94
C THR A 117 -5.80 8.16 -4.94
N LEU A 118 -6.32 8.67 -3.83
CA LEU A 118 -7.71 9.10 -3.72
C LEU A 118 -8.04 10.26 -4.67
N SER A 119 -7.20 11.31 -4.70
CA SER A 119 -7.42 12.42 -5.64
C SER A 119 -7.22 11.98 -7.08
N TRP A 120 -6.24 11.10 -7.38
CA TRP A 120 -6.10 10.51 -8.71
C TRP A 120 -7.34 9.71 -9.15
N VAL A 121 -7.91 8.88 -8.26
CA VAL A 121 -9.14 8.11 -8.54
C VAL A 121 -10.35 9.02 -8.76
N ARG A 122 -10.40 10.18 -8.11
CA ARG A 122 -11.48 11.16 -8.28
C ARG A 122 -11.32 11.99 -9.56
N ASP A 123 -10.12 12.50 -9.81
CA ASP A 123 -9.89 13.61 -10.75
C ASP A 123 -9.30 13.17 -12.08
N VAL A 124 -8.66 12.00 -12.13
CA VAL A 124 -7.95 11.51 -13.33
C VAL A 124 -8.59 10.23 -13.85
N TYR A 125 -8.69 9.20 -13.01
CA TYR A 125 -9.18 7.86 -13.40
C TYR A 125 -10.51 7.85 -14.16
N PRO A 126 -11.56 8.63 -13.80
CA PRO A 126 -12.85 8.58 -14.49
C PRO A 126 -12.78 9.08 -15.94
N PHE A 127 -11.74 9.87 -16.26
CA PHE A 127 -11.56 10.52 -17.55
C PHE A 127 -10.50 9.84 -18.43
N LEU A 128 -9.89 8.75 -17.95
CA LEU A 128 -8.92 7.99 -18.76
C LEU A 128 -9.61 7.28 -19.94
N PRO A 129 -9.01 7.36 -21.15
CA PRO A 129 -9.38 6.50 -22.26
C PRO A 129 -9.32 5.02 -21.87
N SER A 130 -10.14 4.19 -22.53
CA SER A 130 -10.25 2.76 -22.20
C SER A 130 -8.92 2.01 -22.24
N GLU A 131 -8.08 2.36 -23.20
CA GLU A 131 -6.75 1.84 -23.48
C GLU A 131 -5.71 2.31 -22.47
N GLU A 132 -5.95 3.40 -21.75
CA GLU A 132 -5.09 3.93 -20.70
C GLU A 132 -5.52 3.48 -19.29
N ARG A 133 -6.62 2.73 -19.16
CA ARG A 133 -7.06 2.23 -17.87
C ARG A 133 -6.08 1.20 -17.30
N PRO A 134 -5.86 1.20 -15.97
CA PRO A 134 -5.03 0.20 -15.31
C PRO A 134 -5.70 -1.17 -15.35
N ILE A 135 -4.89 -2.21 -15.22
CA ILE A 135 -5.39 -3.49 -14.69
C ILE A 135 -5.70 -3.24 -13.22
N GLU A 136 -6.86 -3.65 -12.76
CA GLU A 136 -7.26 -3.38 -11.39
C GLU A 136 -7.98 -4.54 -10.73
N CYS A 137 -7.81 -4.63 -9.42
CA CYS A 137 -8.52 -5.56 -8.58
C CYS A 137 -8.73 -4.98 -7.18
N THR A 138 -9.63 -5.58 -6.42
CA THR A 138 -9.76 -5.30 -4.98
C THR A 138 -9.54 -6.59 -4.24
N ILE A 139 -8.50 -6.62 -3.41
CA ILE A 139 -8.21 -7.75 -2.53
C ILE A 139 -8.92 -7.58 -1.18
N ARG A 140 -9.42 -8.70 -0.67
CA ARG A 140 -10.19 -8.86 0.57
C ARG A 140 -9.48 -9.82 1.52
N PRO A 141 -9.97 -9.99 2.77
CA PRO A 141 -9.39 -10.94 3.70
C PRO A 141 -9.29 -12.35 3.13
N GLY A 142 -8.09 -12.92 3.17
CA GLY A 142 -7.79 -14.26 2.64
C GLY A 142 -7.41 -14.31 1.15
N GLU A 143 -7.40 -13.16 0.45
CA GLU A 143 -6.92 -13.06 -0.93
C GLU A 143 -5.46 -12.56 -0.96
N VAL A 144 -4.71 -13.00 -1.96
CA VAL A 144 -3.33 -12.56 -2.23
C VAL A 144 -3.23 -12.00 -3.64
N LEU A 145 -2.56 -10.86 -3.77
CA LEU A 145 -2.12 -10.31 -5.05
C LEU A 145 -0.62 -10.51 -5.19
N TYR A 146 -0.17 -11.00 -6.34
CA TYR A 146 1.22 -10.89 -6.77
C TYR A 146 1.37 -9.67 -7.67
N PHE A 147 2.33 -8.79 -7.36
CA PHE A 147 2.74 -7.71 -8.25
C PHE A 147 4.13 -8.04 -8.85
N PRO A 148 4.28 -8.00 -10.20
CA PRO A 148 5.55 -8.34 -10.83
C PRO A 148 6.63 -7.28 -10.63
N ASP A 149 7.86 -7.70 -10.90
CA ASP A 149 9.04 -6.85 -10.87
C ASP A 149 8.89 -5.65 -11.81
N HIS A 150 9.26 -4.45 -11.33
CA HIS A 150 9.19 -3.17 -12.03
C HIS A 150 7.80 -2.74 -12.55
N TRP A 151 6.72 -3.41 -12.17
CA TRP A 151 5.37 -2.97 -12.55
C TRP A 151 4.98 -1.73 -11.76
N TRP A 152 4.43 -0.74 -12.48
CA TRP A 152 3.85 0.44 -11.84
C TRP A 152 2.60 0.03 -11.08
N HIS A 153 2.49 0.46 -9.84
CA HIS A 153 1.34 0.15 -9.03
C HIS A 153 0.98 1.26 -8.05
N ALA A 154 -0.33 1.46 -7.89
CA ALA A 154 -0.92 2.31 -6.86
C ALA A 154 -1.91 1.50 -6.04
N THR A 155 -2.08 1.89 -4.78
CA THR A 155 -3.00 1.25 -3.85
C THR A 155 -3.97 2.26 -3.25
N LEU A 156 -5.18 1.80 -2.91
CA LEU A 156 -6.20 2.56 -2.21
C LEU A 156 -6.92 1.66 -1.19
N ASN A 157 -6.85 2.00 0.09
CA ASN A 157 -7.60 1.34 1.14
C ASN A 157 -9.06 1.83 1.10
N LEU A 158 -9.99 0.93 0.83
CA LEU A 158 -11.41 1.26 0.72
C LEU A 158 -12.09 1.35 2.09
N ASP A 159 -11.50 0.69 3.09
CA ASP A 159 -11.91 0.70 4.49
C ASP A 159 -10.66 0.87 5.37
N THR A 160 -10.87 0.99 6.68
CA THR A 160 -9.80 0.73 7.64
C THR A 160 -9.24 -0.66 7.35
N SER A 161 -7.94 -0.72 7.06
CA SER A 161 -7.32 -1.92 6.51
C SER A 161 -6.10 -2.33 7.33
N VAL A 162 -5.97 -3.63 7.57
CA VAL A 162 -4.81 -4.27 8.18
C VAL A 162 -4.26 -5.25 7.16
N PHE A 163 -2.97 -5.18 6.86
CA PHE A 163 -2.41 -5.89 5.71
C PHE A 163 -0.94 -6.25 5.93
N ILE A 164 -0.46 -7.18 5.12
CA ILE A 164 0.96 -7.51 4.99
C ILE A 164 1.35 -7.40 3.52
N SER A 165 2.46 -6.73 3.26
CA SER A 165 3.16 -6.79 1.98
C SER A 165 4.46 -7.57 2.17
N THR A 166 4.77 -8.48 1.25
CA THR A 166 6.04 -9.20 1.20
C THR A 166 6.82 -8.73 -0.01
N PHE A 167 7.94 -8.04 0.21
CA PHE A 167 8.86 -7.63 -0.85
C PHE A 167 9.86 -8.74 -1.11
N LEU A 168 10.07 -9.08 -2.38
CA LEU A 168 10.96 -10.16 -2.79
C LEU A 168 12.22 -9.56 -3.41
N GLY A 169 13.37 -9.87 -2.82
CA GLY A 169 14.70 -9.40 -3.26
C GLY A 169 15.80 -10.42 -3.05
#